data_AF-A0A8X8C623-F1
#
_entry.id   AF-A0A8X8C623-F1
#
_cell.length_a   1.000
_cell.length_b   1.000
_cell.length_c   1.000
_cell.angle_alpha   90.00
_cell.angle_beta   90.00
_cell.angle_gamma   90.00
#
_symmetry.space_group_name_H-M   'P 1'
#
loop_
_entity.id
_entity.type
_entity.pdbx_description
1 polymer ?
#
loop_
_entity_poly.entity_id
_entity_poly.type
_entity_poly.pdbx_seq_one_letter_code
_entity_poly.pdbx_strand_id
1 'polypeptide(L)'
;MLLAKVKQWQPDSYGREGGSAVVRGWVGLLVPGDFPVYHTAFDSYGWMKKYADPLFHRHVAVAGIWGVLALHLADESILPFDYISYAKQLQGHTGVLGKLLDRNVSLHPLVTSIQELVSAAKEVEYEVKQLREQERRGDFIDLKLRALNDRLMLAERGFLDVEGLQGRQWFKHLIYGPPSSYESKLDFFPGIANALSQSTSKSQQNRQAAVQHEIWRVGRAIERAASALKGNLT
;
A
#
# COMPACT_ATOMS: atom_id res chain seq x y z
N MET A 1 -12.36 0.03 -15.50
CA MET A 1 -11.94 0.53 -14.17
C MET A 1 -13.09 0.34 -13.20
N LEU A 2 -13.20 -0.86 -12.61
CA LEU A 2 -14.26 -1.19 -11.63
C LEU A 2 -13.82 -0.70 -10.24
N LEU A 3 -14.33 0.46 -9.84
CA LEU A 3 -14.30 0.96 -8.47
C LEU A 3 -15.33 0.17 -7.65
N ALA A 4 -14.93 -0.99 -7.13
CA ALA A 4 -15.70 -1.70 -6.11
C ALA A 4 -15.16 -1.32 -4.73
N LYS A 5 -16.08 -0.94 -3.83
CA LYS A 5 -15.83 -0.66 -2.41
C LYS A 5 -14.90 -1.73 -1.82
N VAL A 6 -13.78 -1.29 -1.26
CA VAL A 6 -12.92 -2.11 -0.39
C VAL A 6 -13.70 -2.33 0.90
N LYS A 7 -14.41 -3.45 1.04
CA LYS A 7 -14.79 -3.95 2.36
C LYS A 7 -13.55 -4.67 2.88
N GLN A 8 -12.84 -3.98 3.78
CA GLN A 8 -11.52 -4.36 4.27
C GLN A 8 -11.61 -5.70 5.01
N TRP A 9 -11.10 -6.75 4.36
CA TRP A 9 -10.88 -8.06 4.95
C TRP A 9 -9.67 -7.93 5.89
N GLN A 10 -9.78 -8.41 7.13
CA GLN A 10 -8.67 -8.49 8.09
C GLN A 10 -7.98 -9.86 7.97
N PRO A 11 -6.81 -9.96 7.31
CA PRO A 11 -5.80 -10.91 7.68
C PRO A 11 -4.80 -10.27 8.64
N ASP A 12 -4.27 -11.08 9.55
CA ASP A 12 -3.18 -10.76 10.49
C ASP A 12 -1.83 -10.43 9.81
N SER A 13 -1.81 -10.17 8.49
CA SER A 13 -0.62 -10.13 7.65
C SER A 13 -0.41 -8.82 6.89
N TYR A 14 -0.98 -7.70 7.36
CA TYR A 14 -0.64 -6.39 6.80
C TYR A 14 0.73 -5.89 7.31
N GLY A 15 1.70 -5.78 6.39
CA GLY A 15 2.78 -4.78 6.44
C GLY A 15 3.81 -4.89 7.57
N ARG A 16 4.08 -6.09 8.10
CA ARG A 16 5.10 -6.27 9.17
C ARG A 16 6.54 -6.00 8.69
N GLU A 17 6.85 -6.37 7.45
CA GLU A 17 8.23 -6.40 6.92
C GLU A 17 8.46 -5.46 5.72
N GLY A 18 7.46 -4.65 5.35
CA GLY A 18 7.60 -3.64 4.28
C GLY A 18 7.79 -4.22 2.88
N GLY A 19 7.37 -5.47 2.67
CA GLY A 19 7.21 -6.02 1.32
C GLY A 19 5.94 -5.46 0.68
N SER A 20 6.02 -5.11 -0.61
CA SER A 20 4.84 -4.77 -1.39
C SER A 20 3.96 -6.02 -1.50
N ALA A 21 2.75 -5.94 -0.97
CA ALA A 21 1.85 -7.07 -0.88
C ALA A 21 0.52 -6.73 -1.56
N VAL A 22 0.15 -7.54 -2.55
CA VAL A 22 -1.22 -7.52 -3.09
C VAL A 22 -2.07 -8.46 -2.24
N VAL A 23 -2.84 -7.88 -1.32
CA VAL A 23 -3.81 -8.62 -0.51
C VAL A 23 -5.21 -8.27 -1.02
N ARG A 24 -5.79 -9.12 -1.87
CA ARG A 24 -7.22 -9.07 -2.20
C ARG A 24 -7.95 -10.15 -1.41
N GLY A 25 -9.00 -9.80 -0.67
CA GLY A 25 -9.85 -10.76 0.04
C GLY A 25 -10.62 -11.65 -0.96
N TRP A 26 -10.32 -12.94 -0.97
CA TRP A 26 -10.74 -13.91 -1.99
C TRP A 26 -12.19 -14.35 -1.90
N VAL A 27 -12.78 -14.25 -0.70
CA VAL A 27 -14.20 -14.53 -0.49
C VAL A 27 -15.04 -13.74 -1.48
N GLY A 28 -14.78 -12.44 -1.68
CA GLY A 28 -15.55 -11.59 -2.60
C GLY A 28 -15.38 -11.90 -4.10
N LEU A 29 -14.32 -12.63 -4.47
CA LEU A 29 -14.05 -13.07 -5.85
C LEU A 29 -14.71 -14.42 -6.17
N LEU A 30 -14.84 -15.28 -5.16
CA LEU A 30 -15.48 -16.59 -5.27
C LEU A 30 -16.99 -16.52 -4.96
N VAL A 31 -17.39 -15.66 -4.03
CA VAL A 31 -18.75 -15.45 -3.54
C VAL A 31 -18.95 -13.96 -3.26
N PRO A 32 -19.76 -13.23 -4.04
CA PRO A 32 -20.00 -11.82 -3.75
C PRO A 32 -20.75 -11.66 -2.41
N GLY A 33 -20.09 -11.15 -1.38
CA GLY A 33 -20.66 -10.92 -0.05
C GLY A 33 -19.84 -11.49 1.10
N ASP A 34 -20.41 -11.48 2.31
CA ASP A 34 -19.83 -12.22 3.44
C ASP A 34 -20.06 -13.73 3.22
N PHE A 35 -19.03 -14.53 3.46
CA PHE A 35 -19.05 -15.99 3.28
C PHE A 35 -19.90 -16.61 4.41
N PRO A 36 -21.13 -17.08 4.13
CA PRO A 36 -22.10 -17.38 5.20
C PRO A 36 -21.72 -18.60 6.05
N VAL A 37 -20.84 -19.47 5.54
CA VAL A 37 -20.38 -20.66 6.25
C VAL A 37 -18.99 -20.46 6.90
N TYR A 38 -18.43 -19.26 6.84
CA TYR A 38 -17.13 -18.91 7.45
C TYR A 38 -17.05 -19.30 8.92
N HIS A 39 -15.97 -19.98 9.32
CA HIS A 39 -15.76 -20.45 10.70
C HIS A 39 -16.90 -21.32 11.25
N THR A 40 -17.68 -21.99 10.39
CA THR A 40 -18.69 -22.97 10.80
C THR A 40 -18.32 -24.37 10.31
N ALA A 41 -18.93 -25.41 10.88
CA ALA A 41 -18.78 -26.78 10.40
C ALA A 41 -19.30 -27.00 8.96
N PHE A 42 -20.00 -26.01 8.38
CA PHE A 42 -20.51 -26.07 7.00
C PHE A 42 -19.50 -25.60 5.96
N ASP A 43 -18.37 -25.01 6.36
CA ASP A 43 -17.23 -24.74 5.49
C ASP A 43 -16.57 -26.06 5.07
N SER A 44 -17.13 -26.65 4.02
CA SER A 44 -16.85 -28.01 3.60
C SER A 44 -16.71 -28.08 2.09
N TYR A 45 -15.95 -29.08 1.63
CA TYR A 45 -15.78 -29.36 0.21
C TYR A 45 -17.14 -29.54 -0.51
N GLY A 46 -18.10 -30.20 0.14
CA GLY A 46 -19.44 -30.41 -0.41
C GLY A 46 -20.18 -29.09 -0.67
N TRP A 47 -20.08 -28.13 0.26
CA TRP A 47 -20.65 -26.80 0.06
C TRP A 47 -19.94 -26.06 -1.07
N MET A 48 -18.60 -26.12 -1.13
CA MET A 48 -17.81 -25.48 -2.17
C MET A 48 -18.20 -25.96 -3.56
N LYS A 49 -18.23 -27.28 -3.76
CA LYS A 49 -18.59 -27.93 -5.03
C LYS A 49 -20.07 -27.75 -5.39
N LYS A 50 -20.96 -27.52 -4.44
CA LYS A 50 -22.40 -27.41 -4.75
C LYS A 50 -22.85 -25.97 -4.96
N TYR A 51 -22.28 -25.02 -4.23
CA TYR A 51 -22.82 -23.66 -4.14
C TYR A 51 -21.83 -22.57 -4.52
N ALA A 52 -20.54 -22.69 -4.16
CA ALA A 52 -19.58 -21.63 -4.46
C ALA A 52 -18.93 -21.76 -5.83
N ASP A 53 -18.34 -22.91 -6.16
CA ASP A 53 -17.65 -23.11 -7.44
C ASP A 53 -17.80 -24.54 -7.97
N PRO A 54 -18.96 -24.90 -8.55
CA PRO A 54 -19.25 -26.30 -8.89
C PRO A 54 -18.33 -26.97 -9.88
N LEU A 55 -17.72 -26.20 -10.77
CA LEU A 55 -16.75 -26.67 -11.76
C LEU A 55 -15.33 -26.21 -11.47
N PHE A 56 -15.09 -25.59 -10.32
CA PHE A 56 -13.80 -25.04 -9.91
C PHE A 56 -13.21 -24.00 -10.90
N HIS A 57 -14.01 -23.44 -11.80
CA HIS A 57 -13.52 -22.50 -12.82
C HIS A 57 -13.01 -21.21 -12.19
N ARG A 58 -13.62 -20.75 -11.09
CA ARG A 58 -13.14 -19.56 -10.39
C ARG A 58 -11.83 -19.85 -9.68
N HIS A 59 -11.68 -21.03 -9.06
CA HIS A 59 -10.41 -21.46 -8.48
C HIS A 59 -9.30 -21.54 -9.52
N VAL A 60 -9.57 -22.14 -10.69
CA VAL A 60 -8.62 -22.21 -11.80
C VAL A 60 -8.24 -20.80 -12.29
N ALA A 61 -9.22 -19.91 -12.46
CA ALA A 61 -8.95 -18.52 -12.87
C ALA A 61 -8.08 -17.78 -11.85
N VAL A 62 -8.37 -17.93 -10.56
CA VAL A 62 -7.58 -17.35 -9.46
C VAL A 62 -6.16 -17.90 -9.45
N ALA A 63 -6.01 -19.22 -9.58
CA ALA A 63 -4.70 -19.87 -9.68
C ALA A 63 -3.92 -19.35 -10.90
N GLY A 64 -4.59 -19.14 -12.03
CA GLY A 64 -3.98 -18.53 -13.22
C GLY A 64 -3.48 -17.12 -12.98
N ILE A 65 -4.27 -16.25 -12.32
CA ILE A 65 -3.85 -14.88 -11.98
C ILE A 65 -2.62 -14.89 -11.07
N TRP A 66 -2.62 -15.73 -10.02
CA TRP A 66 -1.47 -15.86 -9.11
C TRP A 66 -0.24 -16.44 -9.80
N GLY A 67 -0.42 -17.44 -10.66
CA GLY A 67 0.66 -18.03 -11.44
C GLY A 67 1.33 -17.00 -12.34
N VAL A 68 0.53 -16.21 -13.07
CA VAL A 68 1.05 -15.14 -13.93
C VAL A 68 1.76 -14.07 -13.10
N LEU A 69 1.16 -13.62 -11.99
CA LEU A 69 1.81 -12.64 -11.10
C LEU A 69 3.14 -13.16 -10.54
N ALA A 70 3.20 -14.42 -10.12
CA ALA A 70 4.41 -15.04 -9.60
C ALA A 70 5.51 -15.11 -10.68
N LEU A 71 5.16 -15.47 -11.92
CA LEU A 71 6.09 -15.46 -13.05
C LEU A 71 6.62 -14.05 -13.33
N HIS A 72 5.76 -13.03 -13.34
CA HIS A 72 6.21 -11.65 -13.52
C HIS A 72 7.17 -11.19 -12.40
N LEU A 73 6.93 -11.57 -11.16
CA LEU A 73 7.80 -11.19 -10.04
C LEU A 73 9.11 -11.99 -9.97
N ALA A 74 9.12 -13.21 -10.50
CA ALA A 74 10.29 -14.09 -10.47
C ALA A 74 11.22 -13.91 -11.67
N ASP A 75 10.65 -13.69 -12.87
CA ASP A 75 11.40 -13.78 -14.13
C ASP A 75 11.62 -12.41 -14.82
N GLU A 76 10.87 -11.36 -14.48
CA GLU A 76 11.12 -10.05 -15.10
C GLU A 76 12.47 -9.46 -14.65
N SER A 77 13.24 -8.97 -15.62
CA SER A 77 14.55 -8.34 -15.38
C SER A 77 14.44 -7.05 -14.54
N ILE A 78 13.31 -6.35 -14.64
CA ILE A 78 12.98 -5.17 -13.85
C ILE A 78 11.65 -5.43 -13.14
N LEU A 79 11.61 -5.24 -11.82
CA LEU A 79 10.41 -5.47 -11.03
C LEU A 79 9.24 -4.58 -11.51
N PRO A 80 8.03 -5.13 -11.67
CA PRO A 80 6.87 -4.41 -12.20
C PRO A 80 6.18 -3.51 -11.14
N PHE A 81 6.94 -2.71 -10.40
CA PHE A 81 6.42 -1.78 -9.40
C PHE A 81 6.16 -0.39 -10.01
N ASP A 82 4.93 0.11 -9.87
CA ASP A 82 4.50 1.40 -10.40
C ASP A 82 4.36 2.46 -9.30
N TYR A 83 5.47 3.15 -9.04
CA TYR A 83 5.50 4.27 -8.09
C TYR A 83 4.82 5.55 -8.60
N ILE A 84 4.58 5.68 -9.92
CA ILE A 84 3.79 6.80 -10.47
C ILE A 84 2.34 6.66 -10.03
N SER A 85 1.78 5.45 -10.17
CA SER A 85 0.42 5.15 -9.71
C SER A 85 0.30 5.27 -8.20
N TYR A 86 1.31 4.81 -7.44
CA TYR A 86 1.34 4.97 -5.98
C TYR A 86 1.32 6.45 -5.57
N ALA A 87 2.15 7.29 -6.21
CA ALA A 87 2.19 8.72 -5.92
C ALA A 87 0.86 9.43 -6.26
N LYS A 88 0.21 9.06 -7.37
CA LYS A 88 -1.14 9.54 -7.71
C LYS A 88 -2.18 9.13 -6.66
N GLN A 89 -2.08 7.91 -6.13
CA GLN A 89 -2.95 7.44 -5.05
C GLN A 89 -2.76 8.27 -3.77
N LEU A 90 -1.51 8.56 -3.40
CA LEU A 90 -1.20 9.44 -2.27
C LEU A 90 -1.75 10.86 -2.47
N GLN A 91 -1.68 11.43 -3.68
CA GLN A 91 -2.32 12.70 -4.01
C GLN A 91 -3.85 12.64 -3.86
N GLY A 92 -4.48 11.52 -4.24
CA GLY A 92 -5.91 11.31 -3.99
C GLY A 92 -6.23 11.27 -2.49
N HIS A 93 -5.40 10.58 -1.70
CA HIS A 93 -5.53 10.49 -0.25
C HIS A 93 -5.38 11.85 0.43
N THR A 94 -4.42 12.69 0.00
CA THR A 94 -4.29 14.05 0.53
C THR A 94 -5.46 14.94 0.17
N GLY A 95 -6.03 14.79 -1.03
CA GLY A 95 -7.25 15.50 -1.43
C GLY A 95 -8.47 15.13 -0.56
N VAL A 96 -8.61 13.87 -0.16
CA VAL A 96 -9.64 13.43 0.80
C VAL A 96 -9.34 13.95 2.20
N LEU A 97 -8.09 13.87 2.64
CA LEU A 97 -7.67 14.36 3.96
C LEU A 97 -7.91 15.87 4.10
N GLY A 98 -7.61 16.66 3.07
CA GLY A 98 -7.85 18.11 3.05
C GLY A 98 -9.31 18.51 3.22
N LYS A 99 -10.27 17.63 2.86
CA LYS A 99 -11.71 17.87 3.11
C LYS A 99 -12.13 17.59 4.55
N LEU A 100 -11.36 16.78 5.28
CA LEU A 100 -11.65 16.38 6.66
C LEU A 100 -10.94 17.25 7.70
N LEU A 101 -9.87 17.95 7.31
CA LEU A 101 -9.06 18.76 8.22
C LEU A 101 -9.55 20.20 8.33
N ASP A 102 -9.40 20.76 9.53
CA ASP A 102 -9.61 22.18 9.81
C ASP A 102 -8.49 23.02 9.16
N ARG A 103 -8.78 24.29 8.82
CA ARG A 103 -7.83 25.21 8.15
C ARG A 103 -6.53 25.49 8.91
N ASN A 104 -6.44 25.12 10.19
CA ASN A 104 -5.28 25.37 11.04
C ASN A 104 -4.21 24.26 10.97
N VAL A 105 -4.47 23.14 10.31
CA VAL A 105 -3.51 22.04 10.14
C VAL A 105 -2.83 22.17 8.78
N SER A 106 -1.50 22.20 8.75
CA SER A 106 -0.74 22.36 7.52
C SER A 106 -0.47 21.01 6.87
N LEU A 107 -1.02 20.82 5.67
CA LEU A 107 -0.71 19.69 4.79
C LEU A 107 0.56 19.90 3.96
N HIS A 108 1.19 21.07 4.07
CA HIS A 108 2.35 21.42 3.25
C HIS A 108 3.48 20.37 3.31
N PRO A 109 3.92 19.87 4.49
CA PRO A 109 4.98 18.87 4.55
C PRO A 109 4.65 17.61 3.75
N LEU A 110 3.40 17.15 3.83
CA LEU A 110 2.93 15.95 3.14
C LEU A 110 2.87 16.16 1.62
N VAL A 111 2.35 17.31 1.18
CA VAL A 111 2.29 17.65 -0.25
C VAL A 111 3.69 17.77 -0.85
N THR A 112 4.63 18.39 -0.13
CA THR A 112 6.03 18.50 -0.56
C THR A 112 6.67 17.11 -0.72
N SER A 113 6.57 16.24 0.28
CA SER A 113 7.16 14.89 0.19
C SER A 113 6.54 14.05 -0.94
N ILE A 114 5.22 14.18 -1.18
CA ILE A 114 4.56 13.51 -2.31
C ILE A 114 5.09 14.04 -3.65
N GLN A 115 5.29 15.35 -3.77
CA GLN A 115 5.84 15.94 -4.98
C GLN A 115 7.26 15.44 -5.27
N GLU A 116 8.06 15.22 -4.23
CA GLU A 116 9.38 14.59 -4.34
C GLU A 116 9.31 13.11 -4.74
N LEU A 117 8.31 12.37 -4.22
CA LEU A 117 8.07 11.00 -4.67
C LEU A 117 7.67 10.96 -6.15
N VAL A 118 6.83 11.90 -6.61
CA VAL A 118 6.44 12.01 -8.02
C VAL A 118 7.65 12.28 -8.90
N SER A 119 8.57 13.18 -8.51
CA SER A 119 9.77 13.44 -9.30
C SER A 119 10.70 12.21 -9.32
N ALA A 120 10.95 11.59 -8.17
CA ALA A 120 11.73 10.35 -8.08
C ALA A 120 11.15 9.23 -8.95
N ALA A 121 9.83 9.04 -8.92
CA ALA A 121 9.16 8.01 -9.72
C ALA A 121 9.27 8.28 -11.22
N LYS A 122 9.24 9.54 -11.67
CA LYS A 122 9.42 9.91 -13.08
C LYS A 122 10.85 9.66 -13.57
N GLU A 123 11.84 9.96 -12.72
CA GLU A 123 13.24 9.68 -13.00
C GLU A 123 13.46 8.17 -13.17
N VAL A 124 12.91 7.37 -12.26
CA VAL A 124 12.93 5.90 -12.35
C VAL A 124 12.23 5.39 -13.61
N GLU A 125 11.06 5.94 -13.97
CA GLU A 125 10.36 5.53 -15.20
C GLU A 125 11.19 5.82 -16.46
N TYR A 126 11.91 6.95 -16.49
CA TYR A 126 12.83 7.27 -17.57
C TYR A 126 14.03 6.30 -17.59
N GLU A 127 14.63 6.02 -16.44
CA GLU A 127 15.73 5.07 -16.27
C GLU A 127 15.34 3.66 -16.74
N VAL A 128 14.15 3.17 -16.36
CA VAL A 128 13.59 1.89 -16.82
C VAL A 128 13.52 1.83 -18.34
N LYS A 129 13.05 2.90 -19.01
CA LYS A 129 12.99 2.95 -20.47
C LYS A 129 14.37 2.84 -21.11
N GLN A 130 15.37 3.51 -20.53
CA GLN A 130 16.76 3.44 -21.02
C GLN A 130 17.37 2.05 -20.83
N LEU A 131 17.15 1.42 -19.67
CA LEU A 131 17.68 0.09 -19.37
C LEU A 131 17.03 -0.99 -20.24
N ARG A 132 15.72 -0.89 -20.52
CA ARG A 132 15.04 -1.80 -21.46
C ARG A 132 15.62 -1.72 -22.87
N GLU A 133 16.01 -0.53 -23.32
CA GLU A 133 16.65 -0.36 -24.63
C GLU A 133 18.10 -0.87 -24.64
N GLN A 134 18.83 -0.71 -23.53
CA GLN A 134 20.15 -1.32 -23.34
C GLN A 134 20.08 -2.85 -23.37
N GLU A 135 19.11 -3.42 -22.66
CA GLU A 135 18.85 -4.86 -22.62
C GLU A 135 18.55 -5.42 -24.02
N ARG A 136 17.68 -4.73 -24.78
CA ARG A 136 17.36 -5.12 -26.18
C ARG A 136 18.56 -5.09 -27.11
N ARG A 137 19.51 -4.18 -26.87
CA ARG A 137 20.76 -4.09 -27.64
C ARG A 137 21.79 -5.15 -27.22
N GLY A 138 21.55 -5.88 -26.14
CA GLY A 138 22.48 -6.90 -25.60
C GLY A 138 23.62 -6.32 -24.78
N ASP A 139 23.47 -5.10 -24.25
CA ASP A 139 24.47 -4.48 -23.38
C ASP A 139 24.53 -5.23 -22.03
N PHE A 140 25.74 -5.40 -21.48
CA PHE A 140 25.90 -5.98 -20.15
C PHE A 140 25.49 -4.97 -19.06
N ILE A 141 24.28 -5.14 -18.50
CA ILE A 141 23.66 -4.18 -17.57
C ILE A 141 23.21 -4.81 -16.24
N ASP A 142 23.60 -6.05 -15.94
CA ASP A 142 23.12 -6.82 -14.78
C ASP A 142 23.25 -6.06 -13.44
N LEU A 143 24.37 -5.39 -13.21
CA LEU A 143 24.59 -4.59 -12.01
C LEU A 143 23.66 -3.36 -11.93
N LYS A 144 23.33 -2.73 -13.08
CA LYS A 144 22.40 -1.59 -13.13
C LYS A 144 20.97 -2.05 -12.88
N LEU A 145 20.58 -3.18 -13.47
CA LEU A 145 19.27 -3.80 -13.23
C LEU A 145 19.12 -4.18 -11.76
N ARG A 146 20.15 -4.80 -11.17
CA ARG A 146 20.15 -5.15 -9.75
C ARG A 146 20.01 -3.91 -8.86
N ALA A 147 20.81 -2.87 -9.10
CA ALA A 147 20.75 -1.64 -8.32
C ALA A 147 19.38 -0.96 -8.42
N LEU A 148 18.77 -0.95 -9.62
CA LEU A 148 17.42 -0.44 -9.81
C LEU A 148 16.38 -1.27 -9.04
N ASN A 149 16.43 -2.60 -9.14
CA ASN A 149 15.50 -3.49 -8.44
C ASN A 149 15.63 -3.35 -6.92
N ASP A 150 16.85 -3.22 -6.40
CA ASP A 150 17.07 -2.97 -4.97
C ASP A 150 16.43 -1.64 -4.54
N ARG A 151 16.56 -0.56 -5.34
CA ARG A 151 15.88 0.73 -5.09
C ARG A 151 14.36 0.59 -5.09
N LEU A 152 13.81 -0.13 -6.07
CA LEU A 152 12.37 -0.40 -6.17
C LEU A 152 11.86 -1.20 -4.97
N MET A 153 12.60 -2.21 -4.50
CA MET A 153 12.22 -3.00 -3.31
C MET A 153 12.33 -2.19 -2.02
N LEU A 154 13.38 -1.39 -1.87
CA LEU A 154 13.64 -0.61 -0.65
C LEU A 154 12.69 0.57 -0.49
N ALA A 155 12.13 1.10 -1.58
CA ALA A 155 11.19 2.20 -1.51
C ALA A 155 9.95 1.88 -0.67
N GLU A 156 9.41 0.66 -0.76
CA GLU A 156 8.28 0.24 0.09
C GLU A 156 8.66 0.19 1.57
N ARG A 157 9.88 -0.26 1.89
CA ARG A 157 10.40 -0.25 3.27
C ARG A 157 10.56 1.16 3.83
N GLY A 158 10.72 2.17 2.97
CA GLY A 158 10.73 3.58 3.37
C GLY A 158 9.46 4.04 4.09
N PHE A 159 8.32 3.38 3.82
CA PHE A 159 7.04 3.67 4.48
C PHE A 159 6.89 3.06 5.88
N LEU A 160 7.87 2.28 6.33
CA LEU A 160 7.87 1.71 7.67
C LEU A 160 8.43 2.68 8.71
N ASP A 161 7.86 2.59 9.90
CA ASP A 161 8.35 3.24 11.11
C ASP A 161 8.68 2.18 12.17
N VAL A 162 9.85 2.31 12.80
CA VAL A 162 10.32 1.37 13.83
C VAL A 162 9.42 1.43 15.07
N GLU A 163 8.89 2.61 15.40
CA GLU A 163 7.98 2.80 16.52
C GLU A 163 6.58 2.26 16.22
N GLY A 164 6.24 2.13 14.93
CA GLY A 164 4.93 1.74 14.46
C GLY A 164 3.82 2.73 14.84
N LEU A 165 2.58 2.25 14.85
CA LEU A 165 1.42 3.06 15.20
C LEU A 165 1.27 3.19 16.72
N GLN A 166 0.80 4.35 17.18
CA GLN A 166 0.56 4.59 18.60
C GLN A 166 -0.42 3.55 19.18
N GLY A 167 -0.02 2.91 20.28
CA GLY A 167 -0.77 1.85 20.94
C GLY A 167 -0.79 0.51 20.18
N ARG A 168 -0.19 0.44 18.98
CA ARG A 168 -0.15 -0.75 18.13
C ARG A 168 1.19 -0.84 17.38
N GLN A 169 2.27 -0.99 18.13
CA GLN A 169 3.65 -0.97 17.63
C GLN A 169 3.96 -2.04 16.57
N TRP A 170 3.13 -3.10 16.50
CA TRP A 170 3.26 -4.15 15.50
C TRP A 170 2.91 -3.70 14.08
N PHE A 171 2.08 -2.66 13.93
CA PHE A 171 1.76 -2.08 12.62
C PHE A 171 2.76 -0.96 12.32
N LYS A 172 3.69 -1.25 11.41
CA LYS A 172 4.81 -0.34 11.09
C LYS A 172 4.55 0.53 9.87
N HIS A 173 3.66 0.11 8.99
CA HIS A 173 3.40 0.80 7.74
C HIS A 173 2.56 2.07 7.98
N LEU A 174 3.09 3.23 7.58
CA LEU A 174 2.46 4.53 7.88
C LEU A 174 1.39 4.97 6.86
N ILE A 175 1.43 4.46 5.62
CA ILE A 175 0.40 4.71 4.61
C ILE A 175 -0.83 3.81 4.81
N TYR A 176 -0.61 2.51 4.97
CA TYR A 176 -1.67 1.52 5.10
C TYR A 176 -1.55 0.74 6.39
N GLY A 177 -2.70 0.46 7.01
CA GLY A 177 -2.78 -0.37 8.19
C GLY A 177 -4.23 -0.50 8.64
N PRO A 178 -4.53 -1.47 9.52
CA PRO A 178 -5.89 -1.64 9.99
C PRO A 178 -6.36 -0.38 10.74
N PRO A 179 -7.60 0.07 10.50
CA PRO A 179 -8.16 1.19 11.24
C PRO A 179 -8.22 0.85 12.74
N SER A 180 -8.13 1.86 13.62
CA SER A 180 -8.27 1.61 15.06
C SER A 180 -9.72 1.34 15.49
N SER A 181 -10.68 1.84 14.72
CA SER A 181 -12.11 1.66 14.95
C SER A 181 -12.84 1.33 13.65
N TYR A 182 -13.93 0.58 13.75
CA TYR A 182 -14.80 0.28 12.61
C TYR A 182 -15.49 1.53 12.05
N GLU A 183 -15.53 2.62 12.83
CA GLU A 183 -16.08 3.93 12.44
C GLU A 183 -15.03 4.86 11.81
N SER A 184 -13.81 4.37 11.60
CA SER A 184 -12.77 5.17 10.94
C SER A 184 -13.28 5.66 9.59
N LYS A 185 -13.18 6.97 9.37
CA LYS A 185 -13.56 7.61 8.11
C LYS A 185 -12.48 7.44 7.03
N LEU A 186 -11.31 6.91 7.41
CA LEU A 186 -10.13 6.79 6.57
C LEU A 186 -9.63 5.34 6.61
N ASP A 187 -9.41 4.78 5.42
CA ASP A 187 -8.79 3.45 5.22
C ASP A 187 -7.27 3.55 5.02
N PHE A 188 -6.73 4.77 5.06
CA PHE A 188 -5.33 5.12 4.82
C PHE A 188 -4.86 6.14 5.86
N PHE A 189 -3.54 6.30 5.99
CA PHE A 189 -2.88 7.08 7.04
C PHE A 189 -3.44 6.75 8.44
N PRO A 190 -3.31 5.50 8.92
CA PRO A 190 -3.95 5.06 10.14
C PRO A 190 -3.54 5.88 11.38
N GLY A 191 -2.30 6.41 11.43
CA GLY A 191 -1.88 7.33 12.49
C GLY A 191 -2.70 8.62 12.52
N ILE A 192 -2.91 9.25 11.36
CA ILE A 192 -3.74 10.45 11.20
C ILE A 192 -5.21 10.13 11.53
N ALA A 193 -5.73 9.01 11.04
CA ALA A 193 -7.10 8.57 11.32
C ALA A 193 -7.34 8.38 12.83
N ASN A 194 -6.36 7.80 13.54
CA ASN A 194 -6.40 7.63 14.99
C ASN A 194 -6.38 8.97 15.72
N ALA A 195 -5.53 9.90 15.29
CA ALA A 195 -5.45 11.25 15.86
C ALA A 195 -6.76 12.04 15.67
N LEU A 196 -7.47 11.81 14.56
CA LEU A 196 -8.79 12.40 14.31
C LEU A 196 -9.90 11.79 15.16
N SER A 197 -9.85 10.49 15.43
CA SER A 197 -10.91 9.74 16.14
C SER A 197 -10.80 9.76 17.67
N GLN A 198 -9.60 9.78 18.25
CA GLN A 198 -9.36 9.83 19.71
C GLN A 198 -9.70 11.20 20.35
N SER A 199 -10.51 12.02 19.66
CA SER A 199 -10.65 13.45 19.86
C SER A 199 -11.79 13.86 20.79
N THR A 200 -12.62 12.95 21.29
CA THR A 200 -13.76 13.30 22.16
C THR A 200 -13.36 13.74 23.57
N SER A 201 -12.11 13.52 24.00
CA SER A 201 -11.66 13.78 25.39
C SER A 201 -10.51 14.79 25.56
N LYS A 202 -10.01 15.43 24.49
CA LYS A 202 -8.84 16.34 24.54
C LYS A 202 -9.17 17.74 24.01
N SER A 203 -8.44 18.77 24.49
CA SER A 203 -8.56 20.15 23.99
C SER A 203 -8.27 20.23 22.48
N GLN A 204 -8.94 21.16 21.79
CA GLN A 204 -8.83 21.34 20.34
C GLN A 204 -7.38 21.54 19.87
N GLN A 205 -6.56 22.22 20.67
CA GLN A 205 -5.16 22.51 20.36
C GLN A 205 -4.28 21.26 20.45
N ASN A 206 -4.50 20.40 21.46
CA ASN A 206 -3.81 19.12 21.59
C ASN A 206 -4.16 18.16 20.44
N ARG A 207 -5.41 18.22 19.94
CA ARG A 207 -5.84 17.46 18.75
C ARG A 207 -5.09 17.91 17.50
N GLN A 208 -5.02 19.22 17.25
CA GLN A 208 -4.33 19.75 16.07
C GLN A 208 -2.84 19.41 16.09
N ALA A 209 -2.19 19.49 17.26
CA ALA A 209 -0.79 19.11 17.42
C ALA A 209 -0.54 17.62 17.12
N ALA A 210 -1.41 16.72 17.60
CA ALA A 210 -1.30 15.29 17.33
C ALA A 210 -1.47 14.94 15.84
N VAL A 211 -2.46 15.56 15.18
CA VAL A 211 -2.67 15.39 13.73
C VAL A 211 -1.47 15.92 12.95
N GLN A 212 -0.96 17.10 13.30
CA GLN A 212 0.21 17.68 12.64
C GLN A 212 1.45 16.80 12.82
N HIS A 213 1.66 16.23 14.01
CA HIS A 213 2.74 15.30 14.28
C HIS A 213 2.69 14.08 13.36
N GLU A 214 1.51 13.45 13.23
CA GLU A 214 1.34 12.29 12.34
C GLU A 214 1.52 12.66 10.85
N ILE A 215 1.09 13.85 10.43
CA ILE A 215 1.37 14.37 9.08
C ILE A 215 2.88 14.46 8.82
N TRP A 216 3.65 14.96 9.78
CA TRP A 216 5.11 15.01 9.68
C TRP A 216 5.75 13.63 9.64
N ARG A 217 5.24 12.67 10.42
CA ARG A 217 5.72 11.29 10.38
C ARG A 217 5.50 10.65 9.01
N VAL A 218 4.30 10.81 8.45
CA VAL A 218 3.96 10.31 7.10
C VAL A 218 4.79 11.01 6.02
N GLY A 219 4.93 12.35 6.08
CA GLY A 219 5.77 13.10 5.14
C GLY A 219 7.20 12.59 5.11
N ARG A 220 7.85 12.44 6.27
CA ARG A 220 9.20 11.86 6.38
C ARG A 220 9.29 10.42 5.86
N ALA A 221 8.22 9.62 5.96
CA ALA A 221 8.20 8.27 5.42
C ALA A 221 8.16 8.28 3.88
N ILE A 222 7.38 9.19 3.30
CA ILE A 222 7.31 9.37 1.84
C ILE A 222 8.63 9.92 1.29
N GLU A 223 9.27 10.84 2.00
CA GLU A 223 10.59 11.37 1.65
C GLU A 223 11.68 10.27 1.70
N ARG A 224 11.63 9.38 2.69
CA ARG A 224 12.50 8.19 2.76
C ARG A 224 12.30 7.27 1.56
N ALA A 225 11.05 7.00 1.19
CA ALA A 225 10.73 6.22 -0.01
C ALA A 225 11.22 6.91 -1.30
N ALA A 226 11.04 8.22 -1.43
CA ALA A 226 11.55 9.00 -2.56
C ALA A 226 13.08 8.97 -2.64
N SER A 227 13.77 9.06 -1.49
CA SER A 227 15.23 8.97 -1.40
C SER A 227 15.74 7.58 -1.76
N ALA A 228 15.02 6.51 -1.37
CA ALA A 228 15.31 5.14 -1.79
C ALA A 228 15.20 5.01 -3.31
N LEU A 229 14.14 5.55 -3.92
CA LEU A 229 13.96 5.54 -5.37
C LEU A 229 15.07 6.30 -6.09
N LYS A 230 15.60 7.39 -5.53
CA LYS A 230 16.74 8.12 -6.12
C LYS A 230 18.10 7.41 -5.96
N GLY A 231 18.18 6.39 -5.10
CA GLY A 231 19.44 5.71 -4.78
C GLY A 231 20.33 6.47 -3.80
N ASN A 232 19.76 7.39 -3.01
CA ASN A 232 20.50 8.19 -2.01
C ASN A 232 20.68 7.47 -0.66
N LEU A 233 20.08 6.28 -0.50
CA LEU A 233 20.25 5.42 0.66
C LEU A 233 21.29 4.34 0.31
N THR A 234 22.54 4.58 0.70
CA THR A 234 23.56 3.54 0.91
C THR A 234 23.79 3.36 2.40
#